data_AF-A0AAV7A804-F1
#
_entry.id   AF-A0AAV7A804-F1
#
_cell.length_a   1.000
_cell.length_b   1.000
_cell.length_c   1.000
_cell.angle_alpha   90.00
_cell.angle_beta   90.00
_cell.angle_gamma   90.00
#
_symmetry.space_group_name_H-M   'P 1'
#
loop_
_entity.id
_entity.type
_entity.pdbx_description
1 polymer ?
#
loop_
_entity_poly.entity_id
_entity_poly.type
_entity_poly.pdbx_seq_one_letter_code
_entity_poly.pdbx_strand_id
1 'polypeptide(L)'
;QSSVCSKIVQLLGQNEVDHRQKQVVMISQDSFYQILTAEQKSKALKGQFNFDHPDAFDNGNYLKDLRESWKRKTVQIPVYDFVHTLKVKG
;
A
#
# COMPACT_ATOMS: atom_id res chain seq x y z
N GLN A 1 -4.00 5.04 -4.52
CA GLN A 1 -3.05 6.15 -4.83
C GLN A 1 -3.79 7.45 -5.09
N SER A 2 -3.34 8.57 -4.50
CA SER A 2 -3.97 9.89 -4.67
C SER A 2 -3.37 10.66 -5.86
N SER A 3 -4.22 11.32 -6.65
CA SER A 3 -3.82 12.19 -7.76
C SER A 3 -2.91 13.35 -7.32
N VAL A 4 -3.11 13.84 -6.09
CA VAL A 4 -2.30 14.92 -5.51
C VAL A 4 -0.86 14.45 -5.29
N CYS A 5 -0.67 13.32 -4.62
CA CYS A 5 0.66 12.76 -4.36
C CYS A 5 1.38 12.43 -5.67
N SER A 6 0.68 11.86 -6.65
CA SER A 6 1.23 11.61 -7.98
C SER A 6 1.71 12.90 -8.65
N LYS A 7 0.91 13.98 -8.58
CA LYS A 7 1.29 15.27 -9.16
C LYS A 7 2.51 15.89 -8.48
N ILE A 8 2.63 15.78 -7.15
CA ILE A 8 3.80 16.25 -6.40
C ILE A 8 5.06 15.50 -6.85
N VAL A 9 5.02 14.17 -6.89
CA VAL A 9 6.14 13.32 -7.33
C VAL A 9 6.56 13.67 -8.77
N GLN A 10 5.59 13.91 -9.66
CA GLN A 10 5.84 14.37 -11.03
C GLN A 10 6.53 15.74 -11.07
N LEU A 11 6.01 16.74 -10.35
CA LEU A 11 6.56 18.10 -10.34
C LEU A 11 7.98 18.17 -9.74
N LEU A 12 8.33 17.20 -8.89
CA LEU A 12 9.69 17.03 -8.36
C LEU A 12 10.61 16.21 -9.30
N GLY A 13 10.16 15.89 -10.52
CA GLY A 13 10.96 15.18 -11.53
C GLY A 13 11.23 13.72 -11.22
N GLN A 14 10.55 13.10 -10.26
CA GLN A 14 10.88 11.75 -9.77
C GLN A 14 10.33 10.60 -10.61
N ASN A 15 9.58 10.89 -11.68
CA ASN A 15 8.98 9.86 -12.52
C ASN A 15 10.02 9.15 -13.41
N GLU A 16 11.05 9.88 -13.84
CA GLU A 16 12.10 9.38 -14.75
C GLU A 16 13.37 8.93 -14.01
N VAL A 17 13.47 9.23 -12.71
CA VAL A 17 14.60 8.83 -11.87
C VAL A 17 14.55 7.32 -11.61
N ASP A 18 15.69 6.65 -11.73
CA ASP A 18 15.83 5.22 -11.38
C ASP A 18 15.28 4.96 -9.97
N HIS A 19 14.54 3.87 -9.81
CA HIS A 19 13.87 3.51 -8.56
C HIS A 19 14.80 3.48 -7.33
N ARG A 20 16.10 3.13 -7.49
CA ARG A 20 17.08 3.11 -6.39
C ARG A 20 17.65 4.49 -6.06
N GLN A 21 17.45 5.45 -6.95
CA GLN A 21 17.96 6.82 -6.85
C GLN A 21 16.86 7.84 -6.53
N LYS A 22 15.58 7.41 -6.45
CA LYS A 22 14.47 8.30 -6.09
C LYS A 22 14.68 8.89 -4.70
N GLN A 23 14.49 10.21 -4.60
CA GLN A 23 14.57 10.95 -3.34
C GLN A 23 13.19 11.15 -2.71
N VAL A 24 12.14 11.12 -3.52
CA VAL A 24 10.75 11.17 -3.05
C VAL A 24 9.97 9.99 -3.61
N VAL A 25 9.31 9.27 -2.70
CA VAL A 25 8.49 8.10 -3.00
C VAL A 25 7.11 8.26 -2.35
N MET A 26 6.11 7.58 -2.90
CA MET A 26 4.76 7.53 -2.34
C MET A 26 4.48 6.11 -1.84
N ILE A 27 3.99 6.01 -0.61
CA ILE A 27 3.50 4.76 -0.01
C ILE A 27 1.98 4.87 0.10
N SER A 28 1.25 3.91 -0.48
CA SER A 28 -0.22 3.85 -0.40
C SER A 28 -0.61 3.03 0.83
N GLN A 29 -1.53 3.50 1.66
CA GLN A 29 -2.06 2.69 2.77
C GLN A 29 -2.79 1.44 2.24
N ASP A 30 -3.41 1.53 1.07
CA ASP A 30 -4.10 0.42 0.39
C ASP A 30 -3.19 -0.81 0.17
N SER A 31 -1.87 -0.62 0.06
CA SER A 31 -0.89 -1.71 0.01
C SER A 31 -0.99 -2.64 1.23
N PHE A 32 -1.48 -2.11 2.34
CA PHE A 32 -1.55 -2.77 3.64
C PHE A 32 -2.95 -3.28 3.95
N TYR A 33 -3.86 -3.44 2.98
CA TYR A 33 -5.10 -4.19 3.21
C TYR A 33 -4.81 -5.62 3.69
N GLN A 34 -5.64 -6.15 4.59
CA GLN A 34 -5.51 -7.52 5.08
C GLN A 34 -5.77 -8.53 3.95
N ILE A 35 -5.15 -9.70 4.06
CA ILE A 35 -5.53 -10.85 3.24
C ILE A 35 -6.83 -11.39 3.82
N LEU A 36 -7.87 -11.38 3.00
CA LEU A 36 -9.20 -11.81 3.43
C LEU A 36 -9.30 -13.33 3.57
N THR A 37 -9.98 -13.79 4.60
CA THR A 37 -10.40 -15.20 4.73
C THR A 37 -11.42 -15.55 3.64
N ALA A 38 -11.67 -16.84 3.40
CA ALA A 38 -12.67 -17.27 2.42
C ALA A 38 -14.06 -16.67 2.67
N GLU A 39 -14.47 -16.55 3.94
CA GLU A 39 -15.74 -15.93 4.33
C GLU A 39 -15.75 -14.42 4.04
N GLN A 40 -14.67 -13.71 4.40
CA GLN A 40 -14.54 -12.28 4.14
C GLN A 40 -14.50 -11.98 2.64
N LYS A 41 -13.83 -12.82 1.84
CA LYS A 41 -13.86 -12.71 0.37
C LYS A 41 -15.28 -12.86 -0.18
N SER A 42 -16.04 -13.84 0.31
CA SER A 42 -17.45 -14.02 -0.07
C SER A 42 -18.30 -12.80 0.25
N LYS A 43 -18.09 -12.16 1.41
CA LYS A 43 -18.73 -10.89 1.77
C LYS A 43 -18.29 -9.74 0.87
N ALA A 44 -16.98 -9.63 0.58
CA ALA A 44 -16.43 -8.59 -0.28
C ALA A 44 -16.99 -8.65 -1.72
N LEU A 45 -17.12 -9.85 -2.29
CA LEU A 45 -17.72 -10.06 -3.62
C LEU A 45 -19.19 -9.62 -3.70
N LYS A 46 -19.89 -9.58 -2.56
CA LYS A 46 -21.27 -9.09 -2.44
C LYS A 46 -21.35 -7.61 -2.05
N GLY A 47 -20.22 -6.92 -1.91
CA GLY A 47 -20.17 -5.54 -1.40
C GLY A 47 -20.50 -5.41 0.09
N GLN A 48 -20.36 -6.50 0.86
CA GLN A 48 -20.75 -6.58 2.29
C GLN A 48 -19.54 -6.61 3.24
N PHE A 49 -18.33 -6.35 2.72
CA PHE A 49 -17.13 -6.20 3.54
C PHE A 49 -16.76 -4.72 3.63
N ASN A 50 -16.55 -4.22 4.85
CA ASN A 50 -16.19 -2.83 5.07
C ASN A 50 -14.66 -2.64 4.96
N PHE A 51 -14.20 -2.15 3.82
CA PHE A 51 -12.79 -1.83 3.57
C PHE A 51 -12.33 -0.51 4.21
N ASP A 52 -13.23 0.28 4.78
CA ASP A 52 -12.91 1.55 5.45
C ASP A 52 -12.77 1.39 6.97
N HIS A 53 -13.10 0.21 7.51
CA HIS A 53 -12.90 -0.08 8.92
C HIS A 53 -11.41 -0.21 9.23
N PRO A 54 -10.90 0.29 10.38
CA PRO A 54 -9.49 0.15 10.76
C PRO A 54 -8.94 -1.28 10.71
N ASP A 55 -9.80 -2.27 10.99
CA ASP A 55 -9.45 -3.70 10.97
C ASP A 55 -9.24 -4.28 9.57
N ALA A 56 -9.67 -3.56 8.51
CA ALA A 56 -9.39 -3.96 7.14
C ALA A 56 -7.90 -3.79 6.80
N PHE A 57 -7.14 -3.04 7.61
CA PHE A 57 -5.73 -2.76 7.40
C PHE A 57 -4.83 -3.59 8.33
N ASP A 58 -3.70 -4.01 7.78
CA ASP A 58 -2.56 -4.61 8.47
C ASP A 58 -1.70 -3.51 9.10
N ASN A 59 -2.26 -2.84 10.12
CA ASN A 59 -1.62 -1.71 10.79
C ASN A 59 -0.29 -2.11 11.46
N GLY A 60 -0.13 -3.38 11.83
CA GLY A 60 1.12 -3.92 12.37
C GLY A 60 2.27 -3.81 11.37
N ASN A 61 2.10 -4.36 10.16
CA ASN A 61 3.12 -4.27 9.12
C ASN A 61 3.28 -2.84 8.59
N TYR A 62 2.19 -2.08 8.44
CA TYR A 62 2.25 -0.68 8.03
C TYR A 62 3.14 0.15 8.96
N LEU A 63 2.91 0.09 10.27
CA LEU A 63 3.70 0.83 11.25
C LEU A 63 5.15 0.33 11.33
N LYS A 64 5.36 -0.98 11.19
CA LYS A 64 6.70 -1.56 11.15
C LYS A 64 7.50 -1.00 9.97
N ASP A 65 6.95 -1.04 8.76
CA ASP A 65 7.66 -0.61 7.56
C ASP A 65 7.92 0.90 7.57
N LEU A 66 6.96 1.70 8.05
CA LEU A 66 7.19 3.14 8.26
C LEU A 66 8.31 3.42 9.29
N ARG A 67 8.36 2.67 10.39
CA ARG A 67 9.42 2.82 11.41
C ARG A 67 10.79 2.42 10.88
N GLU A 68 10.88 1.34 10.12
CA GLU A 68 12.15 0.92 9.52
C GLU A 68 12.60 1.90 8.42
N SER A 69 11.65 2.44 7.63
CA SER A 69 11.93 3.52 6.67
C SER A 69 12.42 4.79 7.36
N TRP A 70 11.82 5.17 8.50
CA TRP A 70 12.28 6.30 9.31
C TRP A 70 13.73 6.13 9.81
N LYS A 71 14.12 4.88 10.09
CA LYS A 71 15.50 4.50 10.46
C LYS A 71 16.43 4.39 9.24
N ARG A 72 16.03 4.86 8.05
CA ARG A 72 16.78 4.78 6.80
C ARG A 72 17.11 3.34 6.37
N LYS A 73 16.30 2.36 6.74
CA LYS A 73 16.45 0.99 6.24
C LYS A 73 15.59 0.79 5.01
N THR A 74 16.09 0.01 4.05
CA THR A 74 15.33 -0.45 2.90
C THR A 74 14.19 -1.36 3.38
N VAL A 75 12.96 -1.06 2.93
CA VAL A 75 11.75 -1.84 3.22
C VAL A 75 11.11 -2.31 1.92
N GLN A 76 10.42 -3.44 1.95
CA GLN A 76 9.62 -3.93 0.83
C GLN A 76 8.15 -3.65 1.11
N ILE A 77 7.57 -2.77 0.32
CA ILE A 77 6.15 -2.43 0.43
C ILE A 77 5.35 -3.42 -0.43
N PRO A 78 4.33 -4.10 0.12
CA PRO A 78 3.49 -4.99 -0.66
C PRO A 78 2.67 -4.21 -1.71
N VAL A 79 2.29 -4.90 -2.79
CA VAL A 79 1.25 -4.40 -3.72
C VAL A 79 0.00 -5.22 -3.48
N TYR A 80 -1.13 -4.54 -3.30
CA TYR A 80 -2.43 -5.17 -3.08
C TYR A 80 -3.21 -5.27 -4.40
N ASP A 81 -3.66 -6.47 -4.73
CA ASP A 81 -4.56 -6.73 -5.85
C ASP A 81 -6.01 -6.59 -5.38
N PHE A 82 -6.68 -5.51 -5.80
CA PHE A 82 -8.06 -5.22 -5.45
C PHE A 82 -9.08 -6.20 -6.07
N VAL A 83 -8.73 -6.85 -7.17
CA VAL A 83 -9.62 -7.80 -7.86
C VAL A 83 -9.60 -9.15 -7.16
N HIS A 84 -8.40 -9.64 -6.84
CA HIS A 84 -8.23 -10.97 -6.26
C HIS A 84 -8.07 -10.97 -4.73
N THR A 85 -7.93 -9.80 -4.11
CA THR A 85 -7.69 -9.59 -2.67
C THR A 85 -6.42 -10.33 -2.21
N LEU A 86 -5.33 -10.12 -2.96
CA LEU A 86 -4.03 -10.77 -2.75
C LEU A 86 -2.93 -9.74 -2.50
N LYS A 87 -1.91 -10.10 -1.73
CA LYS A 87 -0.66 -9.33 -1.62
C LYS A 87 0.38 -9.98 -2.53
N VAL A 88 0.97 -9.19 -3.42
CA VAL A 88 2.18 -9.56 -4.17
C VAL A 88 3.37 -8.80 -3.61
N LYS A 89 4.57 -9.38 -3.72
CA LYS A 89 5.80 -8.68 -3.34
C LYS A 89 6.04 -7.57 -4.36
N GLY A 90 6.22 -6.34 -3.85
CA GLY A 90 6.64 -5.18 -4.63
C GLY A 90 8.13 -5.14 -4.88
#